data_AF-A0A1C3JGU5-F1
#
_entry.id   AF-A0A1C3JGU5-F1
#
_cell.length_a   1.000
_cell.length_b   1.000
_cell.length_c   1.000
_cell.angle_alpha   90.00
_cell.angle_beta   90.00
_cell.angle_gamma   90.00
#
_symmetry.space_group_name_H-M   'P 1'
#
loop_
_entity.id
_entity.type
_entity.pdbx_description
1 polymer ?
#
loop_
_entity_poly.entity_id
_entity_poly.type
_entity_poly.pdbx_seq_one_letter_code
_entity_poly.pdbx_strand_id
1 'polypeptide(L)'
;MAIALLPILSGISGALSLPALAAFLGGLATKVFEFFFLKFTKQMAINLTIVTMIIGMATATSYAIYAMLTGLHFLVPPFLSQAWGFFVPDVAVPCASTILSARVMRWAWEWQVYAVTRIAP
;
A
#
# COMPACT_ATOMS: atom_id res chain seq x y z
N MET A 1 -62.77 25.36 6.94
CA MET A 1 -61.67 25.05 7.86
C MET A 1 -60.28 25.05 7.17
N ALA A 2 -60.13 25.60 5.95
CA ALA A 2 -58.88 25.52 5.18
C ALA A 2 -58.01 26.81 5.20
N ILE A 3 -58.54 27.93 5.70
CA ILE A 3 -57.85 29.24 5.65
C ILE A 3 -56.77 29.40 6.73
N ALA A 4 -56.85 28.66 7.85
CA ALA A 4 -55.96 28.83 9.00
C ALA A 4 -54.60 28.11 8.89
N LEU A 5 -54.39 27.24 7.87
CA LEU A 5 -53.16 26.45 7.72
C LEU A 5 -52.11 27.12 6.80
N LEU A 6 -52.51 28.10 6.00
CA LEU A 6 -51.62 28.86 5.11
C LEU A 6 -50.47 29.58 5.83
N PRO A 7 -50.67 30.27 6.98
CA PRO A 7 -49.55 30.91 7.68
C PRO A 7 -48.58 29.91 8.31
N ILE A 8 -49.06 28.72 8.72
CA ILE A 8 -48.23 27.66 9.32
C ILE A 8 -47.35 26.98 8.25
N LEU A 9 -47.90 26.70 7.07
CA LEU A 9 -47.12 26.19 5.93
C LEU A 9 -46.05 27.19 5.46
N SER A 10 -46.36 28.50 5.48
CA SER A 10 -45.39 29.53 5.13
C SER A 10 -44.25 29.65 6.16
N GLY A 11 -44.56 29.57 7.46
CA GLY A 11 -43.56 29.62 8.54
C GLY A 11 -42.63 28.40 8.58
N ILE A 12 -43.18 27.21 8.26
CA ILE A 12 -42.41 25.97 8.15
C ILE A 12 -41.48 26.02 6.92
N SER A 13 -41.94 26.55 5.78
CA SER A 13 -41.10 26.69 4.57
C SER A 13 -39.91 27.63 4.77
N GLY A 14 -40.08 28.72 5.52
CA GLY A 14 -38.98 29.62 5.89
C GLY A 14 -37.98 28.97 6.85
N ALA A 15 -38.47 28.25 7.86
CA ALA A 15 -37.64 27.60 8.88
C ALA A 15 -36.86 26.38 8.35
N LEU A 16 -37.35 25.66 7.34
CA LEU A 16 -36.64 24.53 6.72
C LEU A 16 -35.57 24.94 5.72
N SER A 17 -35.63 26.16 5.17
CA SER A 17 -34.65 26.63 4.19
C SER A 17 -33.24 26.80 4.77
N LEU A 18 -33.12 27.26 6.03
CA LEU A 18 -31.83 27.44 6.70
C LEU A 18 -31.12 26.10 7.04
N PRO A 19 -31.79 25.10 7.64
CA PRO A 19 -31.21 23.77 7.84
C PRO A 19 -30.90 23.05 6.53
N ALA A 20 -31.70 23.22 5.48
CA ALA A 20 -31.45 22.60 4.18
C ALA A 20 -30.21 23.18 3.50
N LEU A 21 -29.99 24.50 3.59
CA LEU A 21 -28.76 25.15 3.11
C LEU A 21 -27.53 24.73 3.94
N ALA A 22 -27.65 24.66 5.26
CA ALA A 22 -26.56 24.19 6.13
C ALA A 22 -26.20 22.72 5.88
N ALA A 23 -27.20 21.85 5.67
CA ALA A 23 -26.98 20.45 5.31
C ALA A 23 -26.39 20.30 3.91
N PHE A 24 -26.81 21.13 2.95
CA PHE A 24 -26.25 21.14 1.60
C PHE A 24 -24.79 21.63 1.58
N LEU A 25 -24.49 22.74 2.25
CA LEU A 25 -23.12 23.28 2.38
C LEU A 25 -22.22 22.35 3.20
N GLY A 26 -22.74 21.75 4.27
CA GLY A 26 -22.04 20.72 5.05
C GLY A 26 -21.78 19.45 4.25
N GLY A 27 -22.75 19.02 3.44
CA GLY A 27 -22.60 17.91 2.48
C GLY A 27 -21.58 18.21 1.39
N LEU A 28 -21.53 19.43 0.87
CA LEU A 28 -20.54 19.85 -0.12
C LEU A 28 -19.14 19.93 0.48
N ALA A 29 -19.00 20.51 1.67
CA ALA A 29 -17.73 20.59 2.38
C ALA A 29 -17.17 19.19 2.66
N THR A 30 -18.00 18.28 3.19
CA THR A 30 -17.57 16.90 3.47
C THR A 30 -17.17 16.16 2.20
N LYS A 31 -17.86 16.35 1.07
CA LYS A 31 -17.47 15.74 -0.22
C LYS A 31 -16.15 16.29 -0.77
N VAL A 32 -15.90 17.59 -0.60
CA VAL A 32 -14.62 18.21 -0.97
C VAL A 32 -13.50 17.67 -0.08
N PHE A 33 -13.69 17.61 1.24
CA PHE A 33 -12.72 17.02 2.15
C PHE A 33 -12.46 15.54 1.84
N GLU A 34 -13.50 14.75 1.58
CA GLU A 34 -13.41 13.34 1.19
C GLU A 34 -12.60 13.16 -0.11
N PHE A 35 -12.76 14.05 -1.10
CA PHE A 35 -11.95 14.03 -2.32
C PHE A 35 -10.46 14.27 -2.05
N PHE A 36 -10.13 15.24 -1.19
CA PHE A 36 -8.73 15.50 -0.81
C PHE A 36 -8.13 14.36 0.01
N PHE A 37 -8.89 13.80 0.97
CA PHE A 37 -8.46 12.64 1.75
C PHE A 37 -8.25 11.40 0.87
N LEU A 38 -9.17 11.08 -0.04
CA LEU A 38 -9.03 9.95 -0.95
C LEU A 38 -7.84 10.12 -1.89
N LYS A 39 -7.59 11.34 -2.41
CA LYS A 39 -6.39 11.57 -3.25
C LYS A 39 -5.08 11.44 -2.47
N PHE A 40 -5.00 12.01 -1.28
CA PHE A 40 -3.79 11.97 -0.46
C PHE A 40 -3.49 10.54 0.04
N THR A 41 -4.53 9.85 0.54
CA THR A 41 -4.42 8.46 0.98
C THR A 41 -4.13 7.50 -0.17
N LYS A 42 -4.63 7.75 -1.39
CA LYS A 42 -4.33 6.91 -2.56
C LYS A 42 -2.84 6.90 -2.92
N GLN A 43 -2.18 8.06 -2.91
CA GLN A 43 -0.74 8.12 -3.19
C GLN A 43 0.09 7.47 -2.07
N MET A 44 -0.29 7.71 -0.82
CA MET A 44 0.37 7.08 0.33
C MET A 44 0.16 5.56 0.35
N ALA A 45 -1.04 5.08 0.01
CA ALA A 45 -1.36 3.66 -0.08
C ALA A 45 -0.56 2.98 -1.20
N ILE A 46 -0.42 3.59 -2.37
CA ILE A 46 0.39 3.05 -3.47
C ILE A 46 1.84 2.89 -3.02
N ASN A 47 2.45 3.93 -2.45
CA ASN A 47 3.84 3.84 -1.98
C ASN A 47 4.01 2.79 -0.88
N LEU A 48 3.07 2.70 0.06
CA LEU A 48 3.11 1.70 1.12
C LEU A 48 2.98 0.28 0.54
N THR A 49 2.09 0.05 -0.42
CA THR A 49 1.93 -1.26 -1.07
C THR A 49 3.18 -1.71 -1.83
N ILE A 50 3.90 -0.77 -2.45
CA ILE A 50 5.17 -1.06 -3.12
C ILE A 50 6.21 -1.50 -2.08
N VAL A 51 6.36 -0.75 -0.99
CA VAL A 51 7.32 -1.09 0.09
C VAL A 51 6.99 -2.43 0.75
N THR A 52 5.71 -2.73 1.00
CA THR A 52 5.31 -4.02 1.59
C THR A 52 5.52 -5.18 0.63
N MET A 53 5.25 -5.01 -0.66
CA MET A 53 5.52 -6.03 -1.68
C MET A 53 7.02 -6.34 -1.77
N ILE A 54 7.85 -5.30 -1.71
CA ILE A 54 9.31 -5.39 -1.68
C ILE A 54 9.81 -6.22 -0.49
N ILE A 55 9.36 -5.87 0.71
CA ILE A 55 9.75 -6.56 1.93
C ILE A 55 9.24 -8.01 1.87
N GLY A 56 8.01 -8.23 1.39
CA GLY A 56 7.44 -9.56 1.20
C GLY A 56 8.23 -10.45 0.24
N MET A 57 8.72 -9.90 -0.87
CA MET A 57 9.59 -10.65 -1.78
C MET A 57 10.95 -10.97 -1.15
N ALA A 58 11.55 -10.02 -0.42
CA ALA A 58 12.82 -10.25 0.26
C ALA A 58 12.71 -11.32 1.35
N THR A 59 11.63 -11.32 2.14
CA THR A 59 11.42 -12.35 3.17
C THR A 59 11.06 -13.70 2.57
N ALA A 60 10.21 -13.75 1.54
CA ALA A 60 9.88 -15.01 0.88
C ALA A 60 11.12 -15.68 0.25
N THR A 61 11.99 -14.89 -0.38
CA THR A 61 13.24 -15.41 -0.97
C THR A 61 14.24 -15.86 0.09
N SER A 62 14.40 -15.13 1.20
CA SER A 62 15.28 -15.58 2.28
C SER A 62 14.79 -16.88 2.89
N TYR A 63 13.49 -17.02 3.18
CA TYR A 63 12.90 -18.25 3.70
C TYR A 63 13.07 -19.43 2.74
N ALA A 64 12.87 -19.22 1.44
CA ALA A 64 13.07 -20.27 0.44
C ALA A 64 14.51 -20.78 0.43
N ILE A 65 15.50 -19.88 0.49
CA ILE A 65 16.92 -20.25 0.52
C ILE A 65 17.26 -20.98 1.82
N TYR A 66 16.78 -20.50 2.98
CA TYR A 66 16.96 -21.18 4.26
C TYR A 66 16.36 -22.58 4.27
N ALA A 67 15.15 -22.77 3.71
CA ALA A 67 14.51 -24.07 3.62
C ALA A 67 15.29 -25.07 2.73
N MET A 68 15.90 -24.59 1.64
CA MET A 68 16.76 -25.43 0.80
C MET A 68 18.05 -25.82 1.52
N LEU A 69 18.68 -24.89 2.24
CA LEU A 69 19.90 -25.15 3.00
C LEU A 69 19.67 -26.12 4.16
N THR A 70 18.56 -25.99 4.88
CA THR A 70 18.20 -26.94 5.94
C THR A 70 17.88 -28.33 5.38
N GLY A 71 17.23 -28.40 4.21
CA GLY A 71 17.05 -29.65 3.47
C GLY A 71 18.39 -30.34 3.11
N LEU A 72 19.37 -29.57 2.63
CA LEU A 72 20.71 -30.09 2.35
C LEU A 72 21.46 -30.51 3.61
N HIS A 73 21.24 -29.84 4.74
CA HIS A 73 21.92 -30.17 6.00
C HIS A 73 21.64 -31.61 6.47
N PHE A 74 20.51 -32.21 6.11
CA PHE A 74 20.21 -33.61 6.40
C PHE A 74 21.01 -34.62 5.56
N LEU A 75 21.52 -34.20 4.41
CA LEU A 75 22.27 -35.04 3.47
C LEU A 75 23.78 -34.87 3.60
N VAL A 76 24.23 -33.76 4.20
CA VAL A 76 25.66 -33.40 4.29
C VAL A 76 26.30 -34.04 5.52
N PRO A 77 27.50 -34.66 5.37
CA PRO A 77 28.27 -35.17 6.51
C PRO A 77 28.65 -34.05 7.50
N PRO A 78 28.69 -34.33 8.83
CA PRO A 78 28.79 -33.30 9.86
C PRO A 78 30.06 -32.44 9.80
N PHE A 79 31.16 -32.99 9.29
CA PHE A 79 32.43 -32.26 9.13
C PHE A 79 32.35 -31.13 8.10
N LEU A 80 31.51 -31.28 7.07
CA LEU A 80 31.31 -30.26 6.04
C LEU A 80 30.45 -29.10 6.56
N SER A 81 29.46 -29.37 7.40
CA SER A 81 28.63 -28.35 8.04
C SER A 81 29.45 -27.43 8.96
N GLN A 82 30.33 -28.02 9.77
CA GLN A 82 31.23 -27.25 10.65
C GLN A 82 32.25 -26.42 9.87
N ALA A 83 32.81 -26.95 8.78
CA ALA A 83 33.72 -26.19 7.93
C ALA A 83 33.02 -25.00 7.24
N TRP A 84 31.75 -25.15 6.84
CA TRP A 84 31.01 -24.10 6.15
C TRP A 84 30.70 -22.88 7.04
N GLY A 85 30.46 -23.11 8.33
CA GLY A 85 30.25 -22.06 9.33
C GLY A 85 31.45 -21.14 9.56
N PHE A 86 32.66 -21.53 9.14
CA PHE A 86 33.84 -20.66 9.20
C PHE A 86 33.90 -19.63 8.07
N PHE A 87 33.26 -19.90 6.93
CA PHE A 87 33.33 -19.03 5.74
C PHE A 87 32.05 -18.21 5.51
N VAL A 88 30.89 -18.77 5.87
CA VAL A 88 29.60 -18.12 5.64
C VAL A 88 28.96 -17.79 7.00
N PRO A 89 28.87 -16.50 7.37
CA PRO A 89 28.16 -16.10 8.58
C PRO A 89 26.66 -16.31 8.40
N ASP A 90 25.93 -16.55 9.50
CA ASP A 90 24.49 -16.84 9.49
C ASP A 90 23.64 -15.73 8.84
N VAL A 91 24.17 -14.50 8.79
CA VAL A 91 23.54 -13.32 8.18
C VAL A 91 23.79 -13.20 6.66
N ALA A 92 24.63 -14.04 6.07
CA ALA A 92 24.98 -13.94 4.65
C ALA A 92 23.77 -14.16 3.73
N VAL A 93 22.89 -15.10 4.06
CA VAL A 93 21.67 -15.41 3.30
C VAL A 93 20.70 -14.22 3.25
N PRO A 94 20.33 -13.59 4.39
CA PRO A 94 19.44 -12.43 4.36
C PRO A 94 20.11 -11.24 3.68
N CYS A 95 21.42 -11.02 3.84
CA CYS A 95 22.15 -9.97 3.13
C CYS A 95 22.18 -10.20 1.60
N ALA A 96 22.40 -11.43 1.14
CA ALA A 96 22.36 -11.74 -0.29
C ALA A 96 20.95 -11.56 -0.88
N SER A 97 19.92 -11.98 -0.14
CA SER A 97 18.53 -11.83 -0.56
C SER A 97 18.08 -10.37 -0.66
N THR A 98 18.55 -9.49 0.23
CA THR A 98 18.26 -8.04 0.16
C THR A 98 18.95 -7.37 -1.02
N ILE A 99 20.17 -7.77 -1.37
CA ILE A 99 20.85 -7.28 -2.58
C ILE A 99 20.12 -7.73 -3.85
N LEU A 100 19.68 -9.00 -3.90
CA LEU A 100 18.95 -9.54 -5.04
C LEU A 100 17.58 -8.86 -5.19
N SER A 101 16.84 -8.66 -4.10
CA SER A 101 15.55 -7.97 -4.15
C SER A 101 15.71 -6.52 -4.61
N ALA A 102 16.74 -5.80 -4.15
CA ALA A 102 17.04 -4.45 -4.60
C ALA A 102 17.36 -4.38 -6.11
N ARG A 103 18.07 -5.38 -6.66
CA ARG A 103 18.32 -5.47 -8.11
C ARG A 103 17.05 -5.73 -8.90
N VAL A 104 16.16 -6.61 -8.42
CA VAL A 104 14.88 -6.89 -9.07
C VAL A 104 13.99 -5.65 -9.08
N MET A 105 13.98 -4.86 -8.00
CA MET A 105 13.27 -3.57 -7.97
C MET A 105 13.81 -2.59 -9.00
N ARG A 106 15.14 -2.44 -9.08
CA ARG A 106 15.75 -1.56 -10.09
C ARG A 106 15.34 -1.96 -11.50
N TRP A 107 15.38 -3.26 -11.80
CA TRP A 107 14.91 -3.78 -13.07
C TRP A 107 13.43 -3.45 -13.30
N ALA A 108 12.55 -3.75 -12.36
CA ALA A 108 11.12 -3.43 -12.50
C ALA A 108 10.85 -1.93 -12.70
N TRP A 109 11.63 -1.06 -12.05
CA TRP A 109 11.54 0.38 -12.22
C TRP A 109 11.98 0.84 -13.61
N GLU A 110 13.09 0.29 -14.13
CA GLU A 110 13.56 0.58 -15.49
C GLU A 110 12.49 0.20 -16.54
N TRP A 111 11.72 -0.88 -16.32
CA TRP A 111 10.59 -1.26 -17.18
C TRP A 111 9.42 -0.28 -17.11
N GLN A 112 9.06 0.20 -15.93
CA GLN A 112 8.00 1.20 -15.76
C GLN A 112 8.38 2.51 -16.46
N VAL A 113 9.63 2.96 -16.30
CA VAL A 113 10.13 4.17 -16.97
C VAL A 113 10.13 3.98 -18.48
N TYR A 114 10.63 2.85 -18.98
CA TYR A 114 10.62 2.53 -20.41
C TYR A 114 9.19 2.46 -20.99
N ALA A 115 8.24 1.91 -20.24
CA ALA A 115 6.84 1.88 -20.65
C ALA A 115 6.26 3.30 -20.72
N VAL A 116 6.43 4.11 -19.68
CA VAL A 116 5.93 5.50 -19.65
C VAL A 116 6.52 6.33 -20.78
N THR A 117 7.82 6.24 -21.04
CA THR A 117 8.47 7.00 -22.13
C THR A 117 8.05 6.54 -23.52
N ARG A 118 7.62 5.28 -23.69
CA ARG A 118 7.16 4.75 -24.98
C ARG A 118 5.67 4.99 -25.25
N ILE A 119 4.87 5.18 -24.20
CA ILE A 119 3.41 5.41 -24.30
C ILE A 119 3.07 6.91 -24.25
N ALA A 120 3.95 7.75 -23.71
CA ALA A 120 3.81 9.20 -23.78
C ALA A 120 3.98 9.69 -25.24
N PRO A 121 3.01 10.46 -25.79
CA PRO A 121 3.08 11.00 -27.14
C PRO A 121 4.19 12.05 -27.32
#